data_AF-A0A9D7W030-F1
#
_entry.id   AF-A0A9D7W030-F1
#
_cell.length_a   1.000
_cell.length_b   1.000
_cell.length_c   1.000
_cell.angle_alpha   90.00
_cell.angle_beta   90.00
_cell.angle_gamma   90.00
#
_symmetry.space_group_name_H-M   'P 1'
#
loop_
_entity.id
_entity.type
_entity.pdbx_description
1 polymer ?
#
loop_
_entity_poly.entity_id
_entity_poly.type
_entity_poly.pdbx_seq_one_letter_code
_entity_poly.pdbx_strand_id
1 'polypeptide(L)'
;MLPILYPSQTLSSFTAPWRRGYRLIVSVLLASGLASCGNLDQYDITLNDRTLYTPRASFEDYYLPDIALSNCVTQAIEDGQVFAAGGLEVLNCSEAGIESLSGLSRFTGLKRLKLTDNNIRNLVELSKLTQLEELRLEGNNIVDIVPLTILPSLNLVSIDDNPALQCHSLARFRAEVRVIAPEHCSS
;
A
#
# COMPACT_ATOMS: atom_id res chain seq x y z
N MET A 1 -13.78 16.69 75.02
CA MET A 1 -13.66 15.38 75.69
C MET A 1 -12.79 14.51 74.78
N LEU A 2 -11.46 14.60 74.95
CA LEU A 2 -10.58 13.55 75.51
C LEU A 2 -9.93 12.71 74.38
N PRO A 3 -8.70 12.16 74.55
CA PRO A 3 -7.60 12.66 73.73
C PRO A 3 -6.80 11.59 72.96
N ILE A 4 -5.76 12.06 72.26
CA ILE A 4 -4.71 11.27 71.60
C ILE A 4 -3.96 10.39 72.60
N LEU A 5 -3.66 9.14 72.23
CA LEU A 5 -2.68 8.29 72.91
C LEU A 5 -1.95 7.37 71.91
N TYR A 6 -0.63 7.54 71.82
CA TYR A 6 0.28 6.57 71.19
C TYR A 6 0.62 5.45 72.18
N PRO A 7 1.03 4.28 71.68
CA PRO A 7 2.18 3.58 72.27
C PRO A 7 3.37 3.53 71.30
N SER A 8 4.56 3.49 71.89
CA SER A 8 5.86 3.50 71.21
C SER A 8 6.66 2.20 71.42
N GLN A 9 7.75 2.09 70.65
CA GLN A 9 8.84 1.10 70.69
C GLN A 9 8.48 -0.30 70.14
N THR A 10 9.38 -1.05 69.46
CA THR A 10 10.81 -0.81 69.11
C THR A 10 11.16 -1.45 67.75
N LEU A 11 12.35 -1.19 67.19
CA LEU A 11 12.89 -1.94 66.04
C LEU A 11 13.27 -3.37 66.44
N SER A 12 13.10 -4.33 65.52
CA SER A 12 14.00 -5.49 65.40
C SER A 12 14.63 -5.52 64.00
N SER A 13 15.90 -5.90 63.95
CA SER A 13 16.79 -5.69 62.82
C SER A 13 16.70 -6.79 61.75
N PHE A 14 16.52 -6.40 60.49
CA PHE A 14 16.94 -7.23 59.35
C PHE A 14 17.66 -6.38 58.28
N THR A 15 18.99 -6.45 58.29
CA THR A 15 19.85 -5.91 57.23
C THR A 15 19.99 -6.94 56.11
N ALA A 16 19.47 -6.66 54.91
CA ALA A 16 19.71 -7.46 53.71
C ALA A 16 19.89 -6.57 52.46
N PRO A 17 20.80 -6.88 51.52
CA PRO A 17 21.47 -5.88 50.68
C PRO A 17 20.80 -5.58 49.31
N TRP A 18 19.56 -5.09 49.33
CA TRP A 18 18.80 -4.79 48.11
C TRP A 18 19.11 -3.41 47.48
N ARG A 19 20.31 -3.21 46.91
CA ARG A 19 20.64 -1.93 46.19
C ARG A 19 21.39 -2.02 44.85
N ARG A 20 21.84 -3.20 44.39
CA ARG A 20 22.56 -3.32 43.10
C ARG A 20 21.77 -4.00 41.96
N GLY A 21 21.02 -5.07 42.23
CA GLY A 21 20.23 -5.76 41.19
C GLY A 21 19.07 -4.94 40.61
N TYR A 22 18.34 -4.21 41.46
CA TYR A 22 17.12 -3.50 41.05
C TYR A 22 17.37 -2.39 40.00
N ARG A 23 18.53 -1.73 40.06
CA ARG A 23 18.90 -0.69 39.07
C ARG A 23 19.09 -1.26 37.67
N LEU A 24 19.72 -2.44 37.56
CA LEU A 24 19.96 -3.09 36.26
C LEU A 24 18.66 -3.62 35.65
N ILE A 25 17.78 -4.22 36.47
CA ILE A 25 16.48 -4.74 36.01
C ILE A 25 15.58 -3.60 35.50
N VAL A 26 15.53 -2.46 36.21
CA VAL A 26 14.78 -1.27 35.75
C VAL A 26 15.37 -0.69 34.46
N SER A 27 16.70 -0.64 34.30
CA SER A 27 17.31 -0.18 33.05
C SER A 27 17.09 -1.13 31.86
N VAL A 28 17.02 -2.44 32.09
CA VAL A 28 16.73 -3.42 31.02
C VAL A 28 15.26 -3.32 30.59
N LEU A 29 14.33 -3.16 31.52
CA LEU A 29 12.90 -2.98 31.20
C LEU A 29 12.61 -1.65 30.47
N LEU A 30 13.36 -0.58 30.75
CA LEU A 30 13.30 0.67 29.99
C LEU A 30 13.90 0.54 28.57
N ALA A 31 14.91 -0.32 28.39
CA ALA A 31 15.52 -0.54 27.08
C ALA A 31 14.68 -1.47 26.18
N SER A 32 13.98 -2.47 26.74
CA SER A 32 13.12 -3.39 25.98
C SER A 32 11.79 -2.78 25.53
N GLY A 33 11.41 -1.60 26.04
CA GLY A 33 10.15 -0.93 25.69
C GLY A 33 10.20 -0.04 24.43
N LEU A 34 11.39 0.27 23.91
CA LEU A 34 11.58 1.27 22.84
C LEU A 34 11.71 0.69 21.42
N ALA A 35 11.55 -0.63 21.26
CA ALA A 35 11.71 -1.34 19.98
C ALA A 35 10.38 -1.74 19.32
N SER A 36 9.25 -1.13 19.72
CA SER A 36 7.92 -1.37 19.13
C SER A 36 7.20 -0.06 18.75
N CYS A 37 7.95 0.94 18.27
CA CYS A 37 7.38 2.14 17.66
C CYS A 37 7.22 1.93 16.14
N GLY A 38 6.21 1.13 15.78
CA GLY A 38 5.77 0.89 14.41
C GLY A 38 4.24 0.85 14.35
N ASN A 39 3.60 1.95 14.77
CA ASN A 39 2.18 2.33 14.58
C ASN A 39 1.83 3.52 15.49
N LEU A 40 2.45 4.69 15.25
CA LEU A 40 2.07 5.93 15.95
C LEU A 40 1.00 6.73 15.18
N ASP A 41 0.79 6.40 13.90
CA ASP A 41 -0.07 7.14 12.97
C ASP A 41 -1.57 6.80 13.11
N GLN A 42 -1.97 6.08 14.16
CA GLN A 42 -3.34 5.55 14.32
C GLN A 42 -3.99 5.91 15.67
N TYR A 43 -3.58 7.01 16.29
CA TYR A 43 -4.19 7.52 17.53
C TYR A 43 -4.56 9.00 17.44
N ASP A 44 -5.82 9.30 17.77
CA ASP A 44 -6.30 10.65 17.99
C ASP A 44 -5.67 11.24 19.27
N ILE A 45 -5.04 12.41 19.16
CA ILE A 45 -4.57 13.15 20.34
C ILE A 45 -5.72 14.00 20.85
N THR A 46 -6.24 13.69 22.04
CA THR A 46 -7.32 14.43 22.68
C THR A 46 -6.84 15.23 23.89
N LEU A 47 -7.48 16.38 24.15
CA LEU A 47 -7.28 17.20 25.35
C LEU A 47 -8.65 17.66 25.85
N ASN A 48 -9.04 17.22 27.05
CA ASN A 48 -10.34 17.52 27.66
C ASN A 48 -11.50 17.22 26.69
N ASP A 49 -11.53 15.99 26.18
CA ASP A 49 -12.53 15.46 25.24
C ASP A 49 -12.65 16.21 23.90
N ARG A 50 -11.67 17.06 23.57
CA ARG A 50 -11.51 17.67 22.24
C ARG A 50 -10.33 17.04 21.53
N THR A 51 -10.58 16.45 20.36
CA THR A 51 -9.50 15.99 19.48
C THR A 51 -8.71 17.19 18.95
N LEU A 52 -7.42 17.23 19.28
CA LEU A 52 -6.45 18.23 18.81
C LEU A 52 -5.80 17.82 17.49
N TYR A 53 -5.70 16.52 17.25
CA TYR A 53 -5.16 15.93 16.03
C TYR A 53 -5.85 14.58 15.78
N THR A 54 -6.45 14.44 14.59
CA THR A 54 -6.83 13.15 14.01
C THR A 54 -5.81 12.81 12.93
N PRO A 55 -5.23 11.60 12.90
CA PRO A 55 -4.50 11.13 11.73
C PRO A 55 -5.37 11.19 10.48
N ARG A 56 -4.76 11.45 9.32
CA ARG A 56 -5.51 11.51 8.06
C ARG A 56 -5.82 10.08 7.63
N ALA A 57 -7.10 9.71 7.60
CA ALA A 57 -7.52 8.38 7.18
C ALA A 57 -7.02 8.04 5.76
N SER A 58 -6.56 6.80 5.60
CA SER A 58 -6.24 6.14 4.34
C SER A 58 -7.39 6.26 3.34
N PHE A 59 -7.08 6.26 2.05
CA PHE A 59 -8.11 6.23 1.02
C PHE A 59 -8.81 4.87 1.00
N GLU A 60 -10.09 4.82 1.39
CA GLU A 60 -10.89 3.58 1.48
C GLU A 60 -12.12 3.56 0.54
N ASP A 61 -12.35 4.61 -0.25
CA ASP A 61 -13.51 4.71 -1.19
C ASP A 61 -13.26 3.98 -2.53
N TYR A 62 -13.02 2.67 -2.42
CA TYR A 62 -12.85 1.75 -3.54
C TYR A 62 -13.35 0.33 -3.21
N TYR A 63 -13.57 -0.47 -4.26
CA TYR A 63 -13.85 -1.90 -4.15
C TYR A 63 -13.13 -2.65 -5.27
N LEU A 64 -12.30 -3.62 -4.90
CA LEU A 64 -11.52 -4.47 -5.80
C LEU A 64 -11.94 -5.93 -5.53
N PRO A 65 -12.70 -6.58 -6.44
CA PRO A 65 -13.16 -7.96 -6.26
C PRO A 65 -12.02 -9.00 -6.32
N ASP A 66 -10.95 -8.67 -7.03
CA ASP A 66 -9.75 -9.50 -7.13
C ASP A 66 -8.90 -9.32 -5.87
N ILE A 67 -8.71 -10.42 -5.12
CA ILE A 67 -8.03 -10.39 -3.81
C ILE A 67 -6.54 -10.05 -3.96
N ALA A 68 -5.88 -10.51 -5.02
CA ALA A 68 -4.47 -10.22 -5.25
C ALA A 68 -4.26 -8.74 -5.57
N LEU A 69 -5.11 -8.17 -6.42
CA LEU A 69 -5.10 -6.74 -6.74
C LEU A 69 -5.46 -5.90 -5.50
N SER A 70 -6.47 -6.33 -4.73
CA SER A 70 -6.89 -5.67 -3.49
C SER A 70 -5.74 -5.60 -2.48
N ASN A 71 -5.07 -6.72 -2.21
CA ASN A 71 -3.92 -6.77 -1.29
C ASN A 71 -2.76 -5.87 -1.75
N CYS A 72 -2.41 -5.91 -3.04
CA CYS A 72 -1.36 -5.07 -3.60
C CYS A 72 -1.70 -3.57 -3.49
N VAL A 73 -2.93 -3.18 -3.81
CA VAL A 73 -3.39 -1.78 -3.73
C VAL A 73 -3.44 -1.29 -2.28
N THR A 74 -3.93 -2.11 -1.34
CA THR A 74 -3.92 -1.77 0.09
C THR A 74 -2.49 -1.52 0.59
N GLN A 75 -1.55 -2.43 0.29
CA GLN A 75 -0.13 -2.27 0.65
C GLN A 75 0.45 -0.97 0.04
N ALA A 76 0.17 -0.68 -1.23
CA ALA A 76 0.66 0.53 -1.89
C ALA A 76 0.03 1.84 -1.34
N ILE A 77 -1.20 1.77 -0.83
CA ILE A 77 -1.87 2.90 -0.14
C ILE A 77 -1.22 3.16 1.22
N GLU A 78 -0.91 2.11 1.98
CA GLU A 78 -0.22 2.18 3.27
C GLU A 78 1.21 2.71 3.11
N ASP A 79 2.03 2.07 2.27
CA ASP A 79 3.43 2.46 2.00
C ASP A 79 3.54 3.88 1.42
N GLY A 80 2.58 4.26 0.57
CA GLY A 80 2.54 5.57 -0.08
C GLY A 80 1.86 6.67 0.73
N GLN A 81 1.30 6.35 1.90
CA GLN A 81 0.44 7.25 2.70
C GLN A 81 -0.64 7.94 1.83
N VAL A 82 -1.40 7.15 1.07
CA VAL A 82 -2.36 7.65 0.08
C VAL A 82 -3.71 7.98 0.73
N PHE A 83 -4.08 9.27 0.69
CA PHE A 83 -5.30 9.80 1.32
C PHE A 83 -6.42 10.19 0.34
N ALA A 84 -6.25 9.94 -0.96
CA ALA A 84 -7.26 10.19 -2.00
C ALA A 84 -7.00 9.35 -3.25
N ALA A 85 -8.04 9.10 -4.04
CA ALA A 85 -7.99 8.34 -5.29
C ALA A 85 -6.93 8.83 -6.31
N GLY A 86 -6.66 10.14 -6.32
CA GLY A 86 -5.63 10.77 -7.15
C GLY A 86 -4.21 10.74 -6.59
N GLY A 87 -3.99 10.21 -5.38
CA GLY A 87 -2.67 10.18 -4.73
C GLY A 87 -1.80 8.97 -5.06
N LEU A 88 -2.39 7.87 -5.55
CA LEU A 88 -1.65 6.68 -5.96
C LEU A 88 -1.13 6.88 -7.40
N GLU A 89 0.09 7.36 -7.56
CA GLU A 89 0.70 7.61 -8.88
C GLU A 89 1.45 6.40 -9.47
N VAL A 90 1.91 5.49 -8.61
CA VAL A 90 2.71 4.31 -9.00
C VAL A 90 2.16 3.09 -8.31
N LEU A 91 1.90 2.03 -9.09
CA LEU A 91 1.47 0.74 -8.58
C LEU A 91 2.26 -0.38 -9.25
N ASN A 92 2.77 -1.32 -8.45
CA ASN A 92 3.45 -2.51 -8.92
C ASN A 92 2.83 -3.75 -8.26
N CYS A 93 2.05 -4.49 -9.04
CA CYS A 93 1.45 -5.77 -8.66
C CYS A 93 1.91 -6.88 -9.60
N SER A 94 3.19 -6.86 -10.00
CA SER A 94 3.77 -7.93 -10.80
C SER A 94 3.82 -9.23 -9.99
N GLU A 95 3.71 -10.39 -10.63
CA GLU A 95 3.79 -11.73 -10.01
C GLU A 95 2.73 -11.98 -8.91
N ALA A 96 1.63 -11.22 -8.90
CA ALA A 96 0.61 -11.29 -7.84
C ALA A 96 -0.51 -12.34 -8.11
N GLY A 97 -0.62 -12.85 -9.34
CA GLY A 97 -1.66 -13.80 -9.74
C GLY A 97 -3.02 -13.16 -10.08
N ILE A 98 -3.04 -11.86 -10.38
CA ILE A 98 -4.25 -11.07 -10.70
C ILE A 98 -4.92 -11.59 -11.96
N GLU A 99 -6.24 -11.74 -11.92
CA GLU A 99 -7.08 -12.10 -13.08
C GLU A 99 -7.93 -10.91 -13.55
N SER A 100 -8.35 -10.04 -12.62
CA SER A 100 -9.33 -8.97 -12.88
C SER A 100 -8.89 -7.60 -12.38
N LEU A 101 -8.96 -6.62 -13.27
CA LEU A 101 -8.68 -5.20 -12.97
C LEU A 101 -9.92 -4.41 -12.50
N SER A 102 -11.03 -5.11 -12.19
CA SER A 102 -12.30 -4.50 -11.79
C SER A 102 -12.14 -3.55 -10.60
N GLY A 103 -12.52 -2.28 -10.79
CA GLY A 103 -12.41 -1.24 -9.75
C GLY A 103 -11.10 -0.45 -9.76
N LEU A 104 -10.07 -0.90 -10.49
CA LEU A 104 -8.79 -0.18 -10.60
C LEU A 104 -8.96 1.22 -11.21
N SER A 105 -10.01 1.43 -12.00
CA SER A 105 -10.35 2.74 -12.57
C SER A 105 -10.68 3.84 -11.54
N ARG A 106 -10.82 3.49 -10.25
CA ARG A 106 -10.92 4.46 -9.16
C ARG A 106 -9.63 5.24 -8.95
N PHE A 107 -8.46 4.66 -9.22
CA PHE A 107 -7.15 5.24 -8.95
C PHE A 107 -6.69 6.17 -10.08
N THR A 108 -7.43 7.25 -10.28
CA THR A 108 -7.25 8.19 -11.40
C THR A 108 -5.92 8.94 -11.41
N GLY A 109 -5.13 8.84 -10.32
CA GLY A 109 -3.77 9.36 -10.21
C GLY A 109 -2.68 8.51 -10.87
N LEU A 110 -2.99 7.25 -11.25
CA LEU A 110 -1.98 6.31 -11.76
C LEU A 110 -1.30 6.80 -13.04
N LYS A 111 0.02 7.00 -12.95
CA LYS A 111 0.93 7.33 -14.07
C LYS A 111 1.78 6.14 -14.49
N ARG A 112 2.15 5.26 -13.54
CA ARG A 112 2.98 4.08 -13.82
C ARG A 112 2.37 2.84 -13.19
N LEU A 113 2.05 1.85 -14.03
CA LEU A 113 1.37 0.63 -13.62
C LEU A 113 2.17 -0.59 -14.11
N LYS A 114 2.59 -1.43 -13.17
CA LYS A 114 3.26 -2.71 -13.46
C LYS A 114 2.39 -3.88 -13.01
N LEU A 115 2.08 -4.75 -13.97
CA LEU A 115 1.21 -5.91 -13.86
C LEU A 115 1.84 -7.11 -14.58
N THR A 116 3.17 -7.13 -14.71
CA THR A 116 3.97 -8.19 -15.33
C THR A 116 3.71 -9.54 -14.63
N ASP A 117 3.71 -10.65 -15.37
CA ASP A 117 3.53 -12.01 -14.86
C ASP A 117 2.24 -12.18 -14.01
N ASN A 118 1.10 -11.98 -14.66
CA ASN A 118 -0.23 -12.14 -14.08
C ASN A 118 -1.16 -12.89 -15.06
N ASN A 119 -2.42 -13.10 -14.67
CA ASN A 119 -3.40 -13.84 -15.47
C ASN A 119 -4.39 -12.92 -16.22
N ILE A 120 -4.05 -11.63 -16.40
CA ILE A 120 -4.99 -10.62 -16.90
C ILE A 120 -5.33 -10.86 -18.37
N ARG A 121 -6.63 -10.80 -18.68
CA ARG A 121 -7.16 -10.91 -20.05
C ARG A 121 -7.90 -9.66 -20.53
N ASN A 122 -8.49 -8.89 -19.61
CA ASN A 122 -9.39 -7.77 -19.92
C ASN A 122 -8.84 -6.45 -19.41
N LEU A 123 -8.62 -5.50 -20.34
CA LEU A 123 -8.02 -4.19 -20.07
C LEU A 123 -9.04 -3.04 -20.02
N VAL A 124 -10.35 -3.31 -20.07
CA VAL A 124 -11.40 -2.26 -20.12
C VAL A 124 -11.28 -1.24 -18.98
N GLU A 125 -10.92 -1.65 -17.77
CA GLU A 125 -10.77 -0.73 -16.64
C GLU A 125 -9.61 0.26 -16.80
N LEU A 126 -8.56 -0.10 -17.56
CA LEU A 126 -7.42 0.78 -17.82
C LEU A 126 -7.81 1.97 -18.71
N SER A 127 -8.86 1.86 -19.53
CA SER A 127 -9.32 2.93 -20.43
C SER A 127 -9.71 4.25 -19.74
N LYS A 128 -9.97 4.20 -18.43
CA LYS A 128 -10.34 5.35 -17.59
C LYS A 128 -9.13 6.01 -16.92
N LEU A 129 -7.96 5.39 -16.93
CA LEU A 129 -6.73 5.89 -16.30
C LEU A 129 -6.03 6.89 -17.24
N THR A 130 -6.65 8.06 -17.44
CA THR A 130 -6.18 9.04 -18.43
C THR A 130 -4.81 9.65 -18.12
N GLN A 131 -4.31 9.54 -16.89
CA GLN A 131 -2.97 9.95 -16.49
C GLN A 131 -1.89 8.87 -16.72
N LEU A 132 -2.23 7.68 -17.20
CA LEU A 132 -1.29 6.57 -17.34
C LEU A 132 -0.26 6.84 -18.45
N GLU A 133 1.02 6.84 -18.10
CA GLU A 133 2.18 7.14 -18.95
C GLU A 133 3.01 5.89 -19.28
N GLU A 134 3.27 5.02 -18.30
CA GLU A 134 3.97 3.74 -18.44
C GLU A 134 3.07 2.58 -17.98
N LEU A 135 2.92 1.57 -18.84
CA LEU A 135 2.16 0.36 -18.58
C LEU A 135 2.98 -0.89 -18.92
N ARG A 136 3.10 -1.80 -17.95
CA ARG A 136 3.77 -3.09 -18.08
C ARG A 136 2.80 -4.23 -17.83
N LEU A 137 2.66 -5.08 -18.83
CA LEU A 137 1.69 -6.17 -18.94
C LEU A 137 2.36 -7.41 -19.57
N GLU A 138 3.68 -7.52 -19.50
CA GLU A 138 4.41 -8.70 -19.99
C GLU A 138 3.93 -9.97 -19.25
N GLY A 139 3.98 -11.14 -19.88
CA GLY A 139 3.60 -12.41 -19.22
C GLY A 139 2.15 -12.46 -18.76
N ASN A 140 1.20 -12.16 -19.66
CA ASN A 140 -0.23 -12.14 -19.38
C ASN A 140 -1.07 -12.87 -20.46
N ASN A 141 -2.38 -12.91 -20.28
CA ASN A 141 -3.33 -13.60 -21.16
C ASN A 141 -4.16 -12.63 -22.04
N ILE A 142 -3.58 -11.49 -22.42
CA ILE A 142 -4.27 -10.42 -23.15
C ILE A 142 -4.56 -10.86 -24.59
N VAL A 143 -5.77 -10.54 -25.06
CA VAL A 143 -6.22 -10.82 -26.44
C VAL A 143 -6.38 -9.56 -27.27
N ASP A 144 -6.79 -8.44 -26.65
CA ASP A 144 -7.04 -7.16 -27.33
C ASP A 144 -6.55 -5.99 -26.45
N ILE A 145 -5.96 -4.99 -27.11
CA ILE A 145 -5.38 -3.78 -26.51
C ILE A 145 -6.11 -2.48 -26.90
N VAL A 146 -7.25 -2.56 -27.61
CA VAL A 146 -8.10 -1.38 -27.92
C VAL A 146 -8.33 -0.45 -26.72
N PRO A 147 -8.61 -0.92 -25.48
CA PRO A 147 -8.77 -0.05 -24.32
C PRO A 147 -7.58 0.89 -24.03
N LEU A 148 -6.37 0.53 -24.46
CA LEU A 148 -5.14 1.31 -24.25
C LEU A 148 -4.94 2.39 -25.32
N THR A 149 -5.44 2.16 -26.53
CA THR A 149 -5.17 3.01 -27.72
C THR A 149 -5.77 4.42 -27.63
N ILE A 150 -6.70 4.63 -26.68
CA ILE A 150 -7.36 5.91 -26.42
C ILE A 150 -6.76 6.70 -25.24
N LEU A 151 -5.73 6.16 -24.56
CA LEU A 151 -5.14 6.81 -23.39
C LEU A 151 -4.28 8.03 -23.80
N PRO A 152 -4.61 9.25 -23.35
CA PRO A 152 -4.01 10.47 -23.88
C PRO A 152 -2.58 10.72 -23.38
N SER A 153 -2.20 10.17 -22.23
CA SER A 153 -0.86 10.34 -21.63
C SER A 153 0.06 9.14 -21.86
N LEU A 154 -0.43 8.05 -22.47
CA LEU A 154 0.34 6.81 -22.60
C LEU A 154 1.50 7.01 -23.56
N ASN A 155 2.72 6.74 -23.08
CA ASN A 155 3.99 6.94 -23.77
C ASN A 155 4.79 5.63 -23.92
N LEU A 156 4.68 4.72 -22.94
CA LEU A 156 5.29 3.39 -22.98
C LEU A 156 4.25 2.32 -22.64
N VAL A 157 4.12 1.33 -23.51
CA VAL A 157 3.38 0.10 -23.23
C VAL A 157 4.23 -1.12 -23.58
N SER A 158 4.32 -2.04 -22.64
CA SER A 158 4.99 -3.33 -22.80
C SER A 158 3.97 -4.44 -22.59
N ILE A 159 3.70 -5.19 -23.66
CA ILE A 159 2.70 -6.26 -23.78
C ILE A 159 3.32 -7.52 -24.42
N ASP A 160 4.63 -7.67 -24.25
CA ASP A 160 5.38 -8.86 -24.66
C ASP A 160 4.88 -10.11 -23.92
N ASP A 161 5.28 -11.31 -24.34
CA ASP A 161 4.88 -12.58 -23.70
C ASP A 161 3.35 -12.73 -23.48
N ASN A 162 2.55 -12.15 -24.39
CA ASN A 162 1.09 -12.33 -24.46
C ASN A 162 0.73 -13.17 -25.71
N PRO A 163 0.79 -14.52 -25.63
CA PRO A 163 0.72 -15.39 -26.80
C PRO A 163 -0.65 -15.42 -27.50
N ALA A 164 -1.70 -14.93 -26.84
CA ALA A 164 -3.05 -14.83 -27.40
C ALA A 164 -3.37 -13.46 -28.02
N LEU A 165 -2.41 -12.52 -28.02
CA LEU A 165 -2.62 -11.15 -28.47
C LEU A 165 -2.91 -11.05 -29.97
N GLN A 166 -3.99 -10.36 -30.32
CA GLN A 166 -4.34 -10.04 -31.70
C GLN A 166 -3.65 -8.74 -32.14
N CYS A 167 -2.71 -8.85 -33.08
CA CYS A 167 -1.83 -7.74 -33.49
C CYS A 167 -2.52 -6.62 -34.28
N HIS A 168 -3.75 -6.83 -34.78
CA HIS A 168 -4.44 -5.86 -35.67
C HIS A 168 -4.67 -4.49 -35.02
N SER A 169 -4.83 -4.44 -33.69
CA SER A 169 -5.05 -3.19 -32.96
C SER A 169 -3.77 -2.39 -32.68
N LEU A 170 -2.57 -2.94 -32.91
CA LEU A 170 -1.31 -2.24 -32.65
C LEU A 170 -1.17 -0.97 -33.51
N ALA A 171 -1.65 -1.02 -34.75
CA ALA A 171 -1.68 0.13 -35.67
C ALA A 171 -2.61 1.28 -35.21
N ARG A 172 -3.37 1.10 -34.12
CA ARG A 172 -4.26 2.13 -33.54
C ARG A 172 -3.58 2.98 -32.46
N PHE A 173 -2.38 2.60 -32.00
CA PHE A 173 -1.58 3.47 -31.14
C PHE A 173 -1.12 4.72 -31.91
N ARG A 174 -0.98 5.84 -31.18
CA ARG A 174 -0.38 7.07 -31.73
C ARG A 174 1.10 6.83 -31.99
N ALA A 175 1.67 7.46 -33.02
CA ALA A 175 3.06 7.25 -33.43
C ALA A 175 4.12 7.55 -32.35
N GLU A 176 3.76 8.33 -31.33
CA GLU A 176 4.61 8.69 -30.18
C GLU A 176 4.67 7.60 -29.10
N VAL A 177 3.72 6.66 -29.08
CA VAL A 177 3.67 5.59 -28.08
C VAL A 177 4.71 4.53 -28.42
N ARG A 178 5.69 4.33 -27.54
CA ARG A 178 6.61 3.20 -27.65
C ARG A 178 5.88 1.93 -27.21
N VAL A 179 5.65 1.05 -28.17
CA VAL A 179 5.05 -0.27 -27.95
C VAL A 179 6.15 -1.34 -27.99
N ILE A 180 6.21 -2.18 -26.96
CA ILE A 180 6.96 -3.44 -26.96
C ILE A 180 5.91 -4.55 -27.03
N ALA A 181 5.94 -5.36 -28.08
CA ALA A 181 4.92 -6.34 -28.42
C ALA A 181 5.56 -7.70 -28.78
N PRO A 182 4.80 -8.80 -28.68
CA PRO A 182 5.30 -10.15 -28.95
C PRO A 182 5.89 -10.32 -30.36
N GLU A 183 6.84 -11.24 -30.50
CA GLU A 183 7.52 -11.53 -31.77
C GLU A 183 6.53 -11.85 -32.91
N HIS A 184 5.42 -12.54 -32.62
CA HIS A 184 4.39 -12.88 -33.62
C HIS A 184 3.59 -11.68 -34.16
N CYS A 185 3.78 -10.49 -33.58
CA CYS A 185 3.25 -9.23 -34.09
C CYS A 185 4.26 -8.44 -34.93
N SER A 186 5.47 -8.96 -35.13
CA SER A 186 6.55 -8.33 -35.92
C SER A 186 6.71 -8.91 -37.33
N SER A 187 5.85 -9.84 -37.74
CA SER A 187 5.89 -10.59 -39.01
C SER A 187 4.86 -10.11 -40.04
#